data_AF-A0A7J4VMN7-F1
#
_entry.id   AF-A0A7J4VMN7-F1
#
_cell.length_a   1.000
_cell.length_b   1.000
_cell.length_c   1.000
_cell.angle_alpha   90.00
_cell.angle_beta   90.00
_cell.angle_gamma   90.00
#
_symmetry.space_group_name_H-M   'P 1'
#
loop_
_entity.id
_entity.type
_entity.pdbx_description
1 polymer ?
#
loop_
_entity_poly.entity_id
_entity_poly.type
_entity_poly.pdbx_seq_one_letter_code
_entity_poly.pdbx_strand_id
1 'polypeptide(L)'
;MSYDLAVVGAGFSAIAVTINALLKLPPSGRVAVVGDDPGFGRGAAYRTEFYVHRLNVPAARMSVFADRPDDFLDWLKQKGRDLPGDDFASRNDYGLYLRDRLADLLRDRSHRAKVDFIKAKAMACVEMYPGAVVFHLNNTDMLAAKNVVLCLGVGNARLPLSVAALSPIAKSRIVENPWRLAWLKGVGAHDRVLRGSQNTRALHVDWIVNSTGMERAGIGHSPLLEEMRRLGLVQQDPLGLGIVVDHRSRIIKANGTVDDRIYAVGALTASRFWEITAVPDIRRQAAEVAGEIAARFST
;
A
#
# COMPACT_ATOMS: atom_id res chain seq x y z
N MET A 1 -18.73 -7.82 -12.15
CA MET A 1 -19.18 -8.25 -10.80
C MET A 1 -19.51 -7.01 -9.97
N SER A 2 -20.49 -7.07 -9.05
CA SER A 2 -20.88 -5.92 -8.21
C SER A 2 -20.58 -6.17 -6.73
N TYR A 3 -20.01 -5.18 -6.06
CA TYR A 3 -19.57 -5.20 -4.67
C TYR A 3 -20.07 -3.95 -3.92
N ASP A 4 -20.17 -4.02 -2.60
CA ASP A 4 -20.47 -2.83 -1.80
C ASP A 4 -19.19 -2.03 -1.50
N LEU A 5 -18.04 -2.70 -1.45
CA LEU A 5 -16.72 -2.11 -1.25
C LEU A 5 -15.68 -2.74 -2.18
N ALA A 6 -14.93 -1.93 -2.91
CA ALA A 6 -13.68 -2.31 -3.56
C ALA A 6 -12.48 -1.67 -2.85
N VAL A 7 -11.55 -2.50 -2.38
CA VAL A 7 -10.24 -2.07 -1.90
C VAL A 7 -9.23 -2.29 -3.01
N VAL A 8 -8.70 -1.20 -3.58
CA VAL A 8 -7.79 -1.25 -4.74
C VAL A 8 -6.34 -1.13 -4.25
N GLY A 9 -5.63 -2.25 -4.28
CA GLY A 9 -4.27 -2.41 -3.77
C GLY A 9 -4.14 -3.72 -2.97
N ALA A 10 -2.90 -4.16 -2.76
CA ALA A 10 -2.61 -5.39 -2.01
C ALA A 10 -1.49 -5.21 -0.95
N GLY A 11 -1.13 -3.96 -0.66
CA GLY A 11 -0.18 -3.60 0.39
C GLY A 11 -0.82 -3.47 1.78
N PHE A 12 -0.03 -2.94 2.72
CA PHE A 12 -0.47 -2.78 4.12
C PHE A 12 -1.78 -1.99 4.25
N SER A 13 -1.90 -0.83 3.59
CA SER A 13 -3.13 -0.01 3.63
C SER A 13 -4.37 -0.81 3.22
N ALA A 14 -4.28 -1.57 2.13
CA ALA A 14 -5.39 -2.38 1.64
C ALA A 14 -5.81 -3.44 2.67
N ILE A 15 -4.84 -4.02 3.37
CA ILE A 15 -5.08 -5.10 4.33
C ILE A 15 -5.61 -4.55 5.65
N ALA A 16 -5.09 -3.41 6.10
CA ALA A 16 -5.66 -2.68 7.23
C ALA A 16 -7.12 -2.28 6.97
N VAL A 17 -7.44 -1.79 5.76
CA VAL A 17 -8.82 -1.49 5.35
C VAL A 17 -9.67 -2.75 5.31
N THR A 18 -9.15 -3.84 4.73
CA THR A 18 -9.87 -5.12 4.63
C THR A 18 -10.17 -5.71 6.00
N ILE A 19 -9.21 -5.70 6.92
CA ILE A 19 -9.37 -6.15 8.30
C ILE A 19 -10.46 -5.34 9.00
N ASN A 20 -10.41 -4.00 8.91
CA ASN A 20 -11.44 -3.15 9.51
C ASN A 20 -12.81 -3.32 8.84
N ALA A 21 -12.84 -3.55 7.53
CA ALA A 21 -14.07 -3.83 6.81
C ALA A 21 -14.72 -5.13 7.29
N LEU A 22 -13.92 -6.19 7.47
CA LEU A 22 -14.38 -7.48 8.02
C LEU A 22 -14.93 -7.36 9.44
N LEU A 23 -14.39 -6.43 10.24
CA LEU A 23 -14.84 -6.18 11.61
C LEU A 23 -16.11 -5.32 11.71
N LYS A 24 -16.38 -4.48 10.70
CA LYS A 24 -17.40 -3.42 10.79
C LYS A 24 -18.57 -3.58 9.83
N LEU A 25 -18.37 -4.20 8.68
CA LEU A 25 -19.44 -4.38 7.69
C LEU A 25 -20.35 -5.55 8.10
N PRO A 26 -21.67 -5.46 7.80
CA PRO A 26 -22.60 -6.53 8.12
C PRO A 26 -22.33 -7.79 7.29
N PRO A 27 -22.84 -8.96 7.71
CA PRO A 27 -22.68 -10.23 6.98
C PRO A 27 -23.20 -10.20 5.54
N SER A 28 -24.15 -9.31 5.23
CA SER A 28 -24.68 -9.09 3.88
C SER A 28 -23.73 -8.35 2.95
N GLY A 29 -22.71 -7.68 3.48
CA GLY A 29 -21.77 -6.87 2.70
C GLY A 29 -20.87 -7.72 1.80
N ARG A 30 -20.53 -7.18 0.62
CA ARG A 30 -19.57 -7.79 -0.32
C ARG A 30 -18.38 -6.88 -0.54
N VAL A 31 -17.19 -7.40 -0.24
CA VAL A 31 -15.91 -6.71 -0.38
C VAL A 31 -15.07 -7.38 -1.47
N ALA A 32 -14.53 -6.60 -2.38
CA ALA A 32 -13.48 -7.02 -3.30
C ALA A 32 -12.14 -6.43 -2.88
N VAL A 33 -11.09 -7.25 -2.80
CA VAL A 33 -9.71 -6.78 -2.65
C VAL A 33 -8.98 -7.03 -3.96
N VAL A 34 -8.60 -5.97 -4.67
CA VAL A 34 -8.05 -6.05 -6.03
C VAL A 34 -6.56 -5.71 -6.00
N GLY A 35 -5.72 -6.64 -6.42
CA GLY A 35 -4.29 -6.41 -6.57
C GLY A 35 -3.57 -7.59 -7.20
N ASP A 36 -2.41 -7.36 -7.81
CA ASP A 36 -1.63 -8.38 -8.53
C ASP A 36 -0.50 -9.01 -7.69
N ASP A 37 -0.45 -8.62 -6.43
CA ASP A 37 0.58 -9.02 -5.48
C ASP A 37 0.44 -10.50 -5.08
N PRO A 38 1.46 -11.35 -5.32
CA PRO A 38 1.42 -12.75 -4.89
C PRO A 38 1.39 -12.81 -3.36
N GLY A 39 0.22 -13.16 -2.83
CA GLY A 39 0.00 -13.43 -1.41
C GLY A 39 -0.66 -12.32 -0.60
N PHE A 40 -1.36 -11.35 -1.24
CA PHE A 40 -2.27 -10.35 -0.62
C PHE A 40 -2.08 -10.15 0.90
N GLY A 41 -1.41 -9.09 1.35
CA GLY A 41 -1.15 -9.00 2.79
C GLY A 41 -0.01 -8.10 3.18
N ARG A 42 1.12 -8.33 2.53
CA ARG A 42 2.42 -7.90 3.04
C ARG A 42 2.94 -6.65 2.34
N GLY A 43 2.44 -6.37 1.13
CA GLY A 43 2.95 -5.30 0.28
C GLY A 43 4.44 -5.44 -0.03
N ALA A 44 5.06 -4.35 -0.51
CA ALA A 44 6.50 -4.31 -0.74
C ALA A 44 7.31 -4.36 0.57
N ALA A 45 6.82 -3.69 1.61
CA ALA A 45 7.55 -3.46 2.86
C ALA A 45 7.73 -4.70 3.74
N TYR A 46 6.81 -5.67 3.70
CA TYR A 46 6.76 -6.80 4.65
C TYR A 46 6.84 -8.18 4.00
N ARG A 47 7.11 -8.23 2.69
CA ARG A 47 7.29 -9.49 1.94
C ARG A 47 8.76 -9.92 1.84
N THR A 48 9.64 -9.29 2.61
CA THR A 48 11.05 -9.65 2.55
C THR A 48 11.28 -11.02 3.19
N GLU A 49 12.10 -11.84 2.53
CA GLU A 49 12.50 -13.17 2.99
C GLU A 49 13.75 -13.12 3.88
N PHE A 50 14.35 -11.94 4.07
CA PHE A 50 15.60 -11.78 4.82
C PHE A 50 15.34 -11.33 6.25
N TYR A 51 15.84 -12.11 7.21
CA TYR A 51 15.66 -11.90 8.66
C TYR A 51 16.33 -10.61 9.19
N VAL A 52 17.32 -10.08 8.46
CA VAL A 52 18.03 -8.84 8.83
C VAL A 52 17.21 -7.58 8.59
N HIS A 53 16.16 -7.67 7.77
CA HIS A 53 15.29 -6.53 7.52
C HIS A 53 14.37 -6.28 8.70
N ARG A 54 14.73 -5.28 9.52
CA ARG A 54 13.96 -4.83 10.67
C ARG A 54 12.89 -3.80 10.31
N LEU A 55 11.87 -3.72 11.14
CA LEU A 55 10.93 -2.62 11.17
C LEU A 55 11.68 -1.32 11.52
N ASN A 56 11.14 -0.20 11.06
CA ASN A 56 11.64 1.15 11.40
C ASN A 56 10.75 1.86 12.44
N VAL A 57 9.81 1.13 13.03
CA VAL A 57 8.91 1.57 14.09
C VAL A 57 8.97 0.51 15.19
N PRO A 58 9.04 0.91 16.48
CA PRO A 58 9.09 -0.03 17.59
C PRO A 58 7.92 -1.01 17.60
N ALA A 59 8.15 -2.25 18.02
CA ALA A 59 7.15 -3.31 17.98
C ALA A 59 5.86 -2.96 18.75
N ALA A 60 5.94 -2.25 19.87
CA ALA A 60 4.78 -1.77 20.63
C ALA A 60 3.84 -0.84 19.84
N ARG A 61 4.35 -0.23 18.76
CA ARG A 61 3.57 0.69 17.91
C ARG A 61 3.07 0.03 16.63
N MET A 62 3.34 -1.26 16.44
CA MET A 62 3.16 -1.94 15.16
C MET A 62 1.85 -2.72 15.06
N SER A 63 0.97 -2.76 16.06
CA SER A 63 -0.33 -3.42 15.88
C SER A 63 -1.11 -2.84 14.69
N VAL A 64 -1.66 -3.73 13.84
CA VAL A 64 -2.60 -3.37 12.76
C VAL A 64 -3.94 -2.81 13.27
N PHE A 65 -4.25 -3.03 14.55
CA PHE A 65 -5.47 -2.55 15.20
C PHE A 65 -5.17 -1.27 15.98
N ALA A 66 -5.97 -0.23 15.75
CA ALA A 66 -5.82 1.04 16.46
C ALA A 66 -6.28 0.94 17.93
N ASP A 67 -7.30 0.13 18.18
CA ASP A 67 -7.97 -0.11 19.46
C ASP A 67 -7.32 -1.24 20.29
N ARG A 68 -6.41 -2.01 19.70
CA ARG A 68 -5.65 -3.08 20.36
C ARG A 68 -4.15 -2.86 20.14
N PRO A 69 -3.52 -1.91 20.85
CA PRO A 69 -2.14 -1.50 20.58
C PRO A 69 -1.12 -2.63 20.79
N ASP A 70 -1.38 -3.55 21.73
CA ASP A 70 -0.45 -4.62 22.12
C ASP A 70 -0.57 -5.88 21.26
N ASP A 71 -1.53 -5.96 20.33
CA ASP A 71 -1.86 -7.19 19.60
C ASP A 71 -0.68 -7.79 18.82
N PHE A 72 0.26 -6.97 18.35
CA PHE A 72 1.48 -7.46 17.69
C PHE A 72 2.50 -8.02 18.68
N LEU A 73 2.66 -7.42 19.86
CA LEU A 73 3.53 -7.95 20.92
C LEU A 73 2.98 -9.27 21.45
N ASP A 74 1.67 -9.34 21.68
CA ASP A 74 1.01 -10.57 22.08
C ASP A 74 1.19 -11.68 21.05
N TRP A 75 1.07 -11.34 19.76
CA TRP A 75 1.35 -12.29 18.68
C TRP A 75 2.80 -12.75 18.68
N LEU A 76 3.77 -11.85 18.85
CA LEU A 76 5.19 -12.19 18.92
C LEU A 76 5.46 -13.17 20.06
N LYS A 77 4.92 -12.88 21.25
CA LYS A 77 5.01 -13.75 22.43
C LYS A 77 4.41 -15.13 22.17
N GLN A 78 3.23 -15.19 21.56
CA GLN A 78 2.57 -16.47 21.17
C GLN A 78 3.39 -17.29 20.18
N LYS A 79 4.21 -16.65 19.33
CA LYS A 79 5.12 -17.33 18.39
C LYS A 79 6.50 -17.66 19.00
N GLY A 80 6.72 -17.41 20.29
CA GLY A 80 8.01 -17.62 20.95
C GLY A 80 9.09 -16.63 20.50
N ARG A 81 8.68 -15.41 20.09
CA ARG A 81 9.56 -14.33 19.59
C ARG A 81 9.44 -13.10 20.47
N ASP A 82 9.44 -13.29 21.79
CA ASP A 82 9.31 -12.20 22.75
C ASP A 82 10.47 -11.21 22.60
N LEU A 83 10.16 -9.92 22.61
CA LEU A 83 11.14 -8.84 22.52
C LEU A 83 10.60 -7.56 23.20
N PRO A 84 11.49 -6.70 23.74
CA PRO A 84 11.08 -5.44 24.36
C PRO A 84 10.26 -4.57 23.41
N GLY A 85 9.21 -3.91 23.91
CA GLY A 85 8.29 -3.15 23.06
C GLY A 85 8.93 -1.98 22.29
N ASP A 86 10.05 -1.45 22.78
CA ASP A 86 10.87 -0.41 22.16
C ASP A 86 11.88 -0.94 21.12
N ASP A 87 12.04 -2.27 21.01
CA ASP A 87 12.87 -2.92 20.01
C ASP A 87 12.12 -3.11 18.67
N PHE A 88 12.88 -3.48 17.63
CA PHE A 88 12.43 -3.56 16.25
C PHE A 88 12.36 -5.01 15.79
N ALA A 89 11.15 -5.55 15.72
CA ALA A 89 10.91 -6.89 15.16
C ALA A 89 11.30 -6.95 13.65
N SER A 90 11.40 -8.17 13.11
CA SER A 90 11.66 -8.33 11.67
C SER A 90 10.43 -7.93 10.84
N ARG A 91 10.68 -7.40 9.62
CA ARG A 91 9.61 -7.14 8.64
C ARG A 91 8.88 -8.41 8.23
N ASN A 92 9.56 -9.55 8.24
CA ASN A 92 8.95 -10.85 7.97
C ASN A 92 7.97 -11.26 9.08
N ASP A 93 8.33 -11.08 10.36
CA ASP A 93 7.42 -11.34 11.48
C ASP A 93 6.16 -10.50 11.38
N TYR A 94 6.31 -9.22 11.04
CA TYR A 94 5.16 -8.36 10.82
C TYR A 94 4.29 -8.82 9.63
N GLY A 95 4.91 -9.24 8.53
CA GLY A 95 4.18 -9.82 7.39
C GLY A 95 3.46 -11.14 7.72
N LEU A 96 3.97 -11.93 8.66
CA LEU A 96 3.31 -13.14 9.18
C LEU A 96 2.15 -12.77 10.11
N TYR A 97 2.33 -11.79 10.98
CA TYR A 97 1.28 -11.25 11.85
C TYR A 97 0.07 -10.77 11.05
N LEU A 98 0.27 -9.95 10.01
CA LEU A 98 -0.82 -9.46 9.16
C LEU A 98 -1.58 -10.61 8.48
N ARG A 99 -0.84 -11.60 7.99
CA ARG A 99 -1.43 -12.79 7.36
C ARG A 99 -2.26 -13.58 8.38
N ASP A 100 -1.72 -13.83 9.56
CA ASP A 100 -2.39 -14.60 10.61
C ASP A 100 -3.68 -13.88 11.05
N ARG A 101 -3.65 -12.56 11.28
CA ARG A 101 -4.85 -11.77 11.66
C ARG A 101 -5.92 -11.72 10.58
N LEU A 102 -5.53 -11.55 9.32
CA LEU A 102 -6.47 -11.63 8.22
C LEU A 102 -7.07 -13.04 8.10
N ALA A 103 -6.25 -14.08 8.24
CA ALA A 103 -6.71 -15.47 8.17
C ALA A 103 -7.70 -15.79 9.31
N ASP A 104 -7.43 -15.35 10.54
CA ASP A 104 -8.32 -15.53 11.69
C ASP A 104 -9.71 -14.92 11.41
N LEU A 105 -9.76 -13.70 10.86
CA LEU A 105 -11.02 -13.05 10.47
C LEU A 105 -11.72 -13.75 9.31
N LEU A 106 -11.00 -14.39 8.41
CA LEU A 106 -11.59 -15.09 7.26
C LEU A 106 -12.16 -16.48 7.59
N ARG A 107 -11.76 -17.09 8.72
CA ARG A 107 -12.19 -18.46 9.10
C ARG A 107 -13.68 -18.54 9.39
N ASP A 108 -14.22 -17.63 10.19
CA ASP A 108 -15.67 -17.59 10.45
C ASP A 108 -16.37 -16.85 9.29
N ARG A 109 -17.17 -17.57 8.51
CA ARG A 109 -17.91 -17.01 7.36
C ARG A 109 -19.31 -16.55 7.72
N SER A 110 -19.82 -16.91 8.91
CA SER A 110 -21.23 -16.75 9.26
C SER A 110 -21.56 -15.35 9.80
N HIS A 111 -20.57 -14.65 10.35
CA HIS A 111 -20.75 -13.36 11.03
C HIS A 111 -19.96 -12.20 10.41
N ARG A 112 -19.58 -12.30 9.13
CA ARG A 112 -18.79 -11.27 8.45
C ARG A 112 -19.23 -11.04 7.01
N ALA A 113 -18.87 -9.88 6.46
CA ALA A 113 -18.99 -9.62 5.03
C ALA A 113 -18.26 -10.68 4.18
N LYS A 114 -18.79 -10.97 2.99
CA LYS A 114 -18.11 -11.80 1.99
C LYS A 114 -16.92 -11.03 1.42
N VAL A 115 -15.78 -11.69 1.28
CA VAL A 115 -14.56 -11.08 0.71
C VAL A 115 -14.06 -11.94 -0.43
N ASP A 116 -13.89 -11.32 -1.60
CA ASP A 116 -13.31 -11.92 -2.80
C ASP A 116 -11.95 -11.26 -3.09
N PHE A 117 -10.87 -12.04 -3.13
CA PHE A 117 -9.53 -11.57 -3.50
C PHE A 117 -9.32 -11.74 -5.00
N ILE A 118 -9.19 -10.64 -5.73
CA ILE A 118 -9.16 -10.60 -7.19
C ILE A 118 -7.75 -10.28 -7.65
N LYS A 119 -7.06 -11.29 -8.19
CA LYS A 119 -5.70 -11.17 -8.70
C LYS A 119 -5.67 -10.45 -10.05
N ALA A 120 -5.73 -9.12 -10.01
CA ALA A 120 -5.69 -8.25 -11.18
C ALA A 120 -5.19 -6.86 -10.82
N LYS A 121 -4.81 -6.06 -11.83
CA LYS A 121 -4.58 -4.62 -11.68
C LYS A 121 -5.79 -3.86 -12.19
N ALA A 122 -6.30 -2.92 -11.40
CA ALA A 122 -7.20 -1.89 -11.92
C ALA A 122 -6.39 -0.91 -12.78
N MET A 123 -6.81 -0.71 -14.02
CA MET A 123 -6.07 0.05 -15.03
C MET A 123 -6.77 1.35 -15.41
N ALA A 124 -8.09 1.38 -15.36
CA ALA A 124 -8.90 2.54 -15.68
C ALA A 124 -10.19 2.54 -14.85
N CYS A 125 -10.75 3.74 -14.66
CA CYS A 125 -12.08 3.92 -14.11
C CYS A 125 -12.99 4.33 -15.28
N VAL A 126 -14.06 3.58 -15.53
CA VAL A 126 -15.11 3.99 -16.47
C VAL A 126 -16.25 4.59 -15.67
N GLU A 127 -16.90 5.58 -16.25
CA GLU A 127 -17.97 6.40 -15.67
C GLU A 127 -18.87 5.67 -14.67
N MET A 128 -19.21 6.42 -13.63
CA MET A 128 -20.03 5.97 -12.54
C MET A 128 -21.47 5.79 -13.05
N TYR A 129 -21.94 4.55 -13.18
CA TYR A 129 -23.39 4.31 -13.17
C TYR A 129 -23.98 4.99 -11.93
N PRO A 130 -25.24 5.48 -11.97
CA PRO A 130 -25.90 6.00 -10.77
C PRO A 130 -25.76 4.97 -9.63
N GLY A 131 -24.93 5.29 -8.63
CA GLY A 131 -24.68 4.44 -7.47
C GLY A 131 -23.44 3.52 -7.48
N ALA A 132 -22.59 3.47 -8.52
CA ALA A 132 -21.37 2.63 -8.50
C ALA A 132 -20.18 3.23 -9.26
N VAL A 133 -18.97 2.82 -8.89
CA VAL A 133 -17.70 3.10 -9.58
C VAL A 133 -17.24 1.82 -10.28
N VAL A 134 -16.87 1.90 -11.56
CA VAL A 134 -16.47 0.74 -12.36
C VAL A 134 -15.00 0.81 -12.74
N PHE A 135 -14.27 -0.27 -12.46
CA PHE A 135 -12.87 -0.44 -12.85
C PHE A 135 -12.74 -1.43 -14.00
N HIS A 136 -11.93 -1.07 -14.98
CA HIS A 136 -11.39 -2.03 -15.95
C HIS A 136 -10.14 -2.67 -15.36
N LEU A 137 -10.13 -3.98 -15.33
CA LEU A 137 -9.01 -4.77 -14.86
C LEU A 137 -8.11 -5.17 -16.04
N ASN A 138 -6.82 -5.40 -15.78
CA ASN A 138 -5.85 -5.80 -16.80
C ASN A 138 -6.12 -7.18 -17.43
N ASN A 139 -7.01 -7.98 -16.81
CA ASN A 139 -7.44 -9.28 -17.30
C ASN A 139 -8.76 -9.21 -18.09
N THR A 140 -9.17 -8.03 -18.57
CA THR A 140 -10.40 -7.72 -19.33
C THR A 140 -11.71 -7.74 -18.54
N ASP A 141 -11.67 -8.16 -17.27
CA ASP A 141 -12.85 -8.10 -16.39
C ASP A 141 -13.21 -6.67 -15.99
N MET A 142 -14.49 -6.47 -15.69
CA MET A 142 -15.00 -5.25 -15.05
C MET A 142 -15.42 -5.51 -13.60
N LEU A 143 -15.05 -4.57 -12.72
CA LEU A 143 -15.41 -4.58 -11.32
C LEU A 143 -16.20 -3.32 -10.96
N ALA A 144 -17.46 -3.49 -10.57
CA ALA A 144 -18.31 -2.42 -10.07
C ALA A 144 -18.36 -2.44 -8.55
N ALA A 145 -18.25 -1.29 -7.89
CA ALA A 145 -18.42 -1.17 -6.46
C ALA A 145 -19.14 0.12 -6.04
N LYS A 146 -19.99 0.03 -5.01
CA LYS A 146 -20.67 1.21 -4.45
C LYS A 146 -19.69 2.18 -3.77
N ASN A 147 -18.74 1.64 -3.00
CA ASN A 147 -17.67 2.37 -2.36
C ASN A 147 -16.30 1.84 -2.81
N VAL A 148 -15.30 2.72 -2.85
CA VAL A 148 -13.94 2.42 -3.29
C VAL A 148 -12.95 2.97 -2.28
N VAL A 149 -11.92 2.20 -1.93
CA VAL A 149 -10.77 2.68 -1.18
C VAL A 149 -9.50 2.44 -1.98
N LEU A 150 -8.84 3.52 -2.40
CA LEU A 150 -7.57 3.49 -3.12
C LEU A 150 -6.39 3.32 -2.15
N CYS A 151 -5.67 2.21 -2.29
CA CYS A 151 -4.55 1.78 -1.45
C CYS A 151 -3.30 1.46 -2.29
N LEU A 152 -2.96 2.33 -3.24
CA LEU A 152 -1.94 2.06 -4.28
C LEU A 152 -0.50 2.26 -3.82
N GLY A 153 -0.29 2.77 -2.61
CA GLY A 153 1.03 2.91 -2.00
C GLY A 153 1.89 3.99 -2.68
N VAL A 154 3.19 3.72 -2.76
CA VAL A 154 4.23 4.58 -3.31
C VAL A 154 5.10 3.80 -4.29
N GLY A 155 5.54 4.46 -5.35
CA GLY A 155 6.51 3.91 -6.31
C GLY A 155 7.93 3.86 -5.73
N ASN A 156 8.85 3.21 -6.45
CA ASN A 156 10.28 3.37 -6.20
C ASN A 156 10.74 4.66 -6.87
N ALA A 157 11.56 5.46 -6.17
CA ALA A 157 12.18 6.62 -6.79
C ALA A 157 13.03 6.15 -7.97
N ARG A 158 12.84 6.78 -9.14
CA ARG A 158 13.64 6.47 -10.33
C ARG A 158 14.98 7.16 -10.23
N LEU A 159 16.00 6.56 -10.82
CA LEU A 159 17.27 7.27 -11.04
C LEU A 159 16.99 8.53 -11.88
N PRO A 160 17.73 9.63 -11.68
CA PRO A 160 17.61 10.85 -12.47
C PRO A 160 18.25 10.68 -13.87
N LEU A 161 18.03 9.52 -14.50
CA LEU A 161 18.54 9.16 -15.81
C LEU A 161 17.61 8.13 -16.47
N SER A 162 17.50 8.20 -17.80
CA SER A 162 16.73 7.21 -18.57
C SER A 162 17.54 5.93 -18.69
N VAL A 163 17.24 4.93 -17.85
CA VAL A 163 17.88 3.61 -17.92
C VAL A 163 17.69 3.00 -19.31
N ALA A 164 16.57 3.26 -19.98
CA ALA A 164 16.29 2.76 -21.33
C ALA A 164 17.34 3.19 -22.37
N ALA A 165 17.96 4.36 -22.20
CA ALA A 165 18.99 4.88 -23.11
C ALA A 165 20.39 4.28 -22.90
N LEU A 166 20.60 3.48 -21.85
CA LEU A 166 21.90 2.90 -21.53
C LEU A 166 22.21 1.63 -22.34
N SER A 167 23.50 1.34 -22.51
CA SER A 167 23.96 0.08 -23.10
C SER A 167 23.53 -1.13 -22.25
N PRO A 168 23.36 -2.33 -22.84
CA PRO A 168 22.99 -3.53 -22.09
C PRO A 168 23.94 -3.84 -20.93
N ILE A 169 25.25 -3.60 -21.13
CA ILE A 169 26.28 -3.79 -20.11
C ILE A 169 26.05 -2.82 -18.94
N ALA A 170 25.87 -1.53 -19.22
CA ALA A 170 25.62 -0.54 -18.17
C ALA A 170 24.31 -0.83 -17.40
N LYS A 171 23.24 -1.22 -18.10
CA LYS A 171 21.97 -1.63 -17.48
C LYS A 171 22.15 -2.80 -16.51
N SER A 172 22.94 -3.81 -16.88
CA SER A 172 23.18 -4.99 -16.03
C SER A 172 23.89 -4.69 -14.71
N ARG A 173 24.53 -3.51 -14.61
CA ARG A 173 25.25 -3.03 -13.42
C ARG A 173 24.43 -2.06 -12.57
N ILE A 174 23.18 -1.80 -12.95
CA ILE A 174 22.27 -0.91 -12.21
C ILE A 174 21.25 -1.75 -11.45
N VAL A 175 21.27 -1.61 -10.13
CA VAL A 175 20.23 -2.15 -9.25
C VAL A 175 19.19 -1.07 -9.03
N GLU A 176 18.08 -1.15 -9.77
CA GLU A 176 17.00 -0.16 -9.67
C GLU A 176 16.20 -0.26 -8.36
N ASN A 177 16.07 -1.47 -7.81
CA ASN A 177 15.35 -1.71 -6.57
C ASN A 177 16.27 -2.42 -5.55
N PRO A 178 16.77 -1.69 -4.54
CA PRO A 178 17.74 -2.23 -3.59
C PRO A 178 17.11 -3.30 -2.69
N TRP A 179 15.78 -3.34 -2.57
CA TRP A 179 15.05 -4.32 -1.78
C TRP A 179 14.92 -5.69 -2.46
N ARG A 180 15.28 -5.81 -3.74
CA ARG A 180 15.32 -7.08 -4.48
C ARG A 180 16.73 -7.67 -4.46
N LEU A 181 17.11 -8.23 -3.33
CA LEU A 181 18.50 -8.61 -2.96
C LEU A 181 19.21 -9.67 -3.82
N ALA A 182 18.64 -10.12 -4.96
CA ALA A 182 19.33 -11.03 -5.88
C ALA A 182 20.69 -10.47 -6.34
N TRP A 183 20.81 -9.14 -6.43
CA TRP A 183 22.05 -8.45 -6.78
C TRP A 183 23.16 -8.61 -5.73
N LEU A 184 22.84 -8.86 -4.45
CA LEU A 184 23.86 -9.07 -3.41
C LEU A 184 24.73 -10.30 -3.65
N LYS A 185 24.24 -11.29 -4.42
CA LYS A 185 25.06 -12.46 -4.81
C LYS A 185 26.29 -12.07 -5.63
N GLY A 186 26.25 -10.91 -6.30
CA GLY A 186 27.36 -10.37 -7.06
C GLY A 186 28.30 -9.48 -6.25
N VAL A 187 28.07 -9.30 -4.94
CA VAL A 187 28.87 -8.45 -4.07
C VAL A 187 29.84 -9.31 -3.26
N GLY A 188 31.14 -9.14 -3.51
CA GLY A 188 32.22 -9.83 -2.81
C GLY A 188 32.50 -9.24 -1.42
N ALA A 189 33.13 -10.03 -0.55
CA ALA A 189 33.49 -9.59 0.81
C ALA A 189 34.49 -8.41 0.85
N HIS A 190 35.20 -8.16 -0.26
CA HIS A 190 36.18 -7.08 -0.40
C HIS A 190 35.69 -5.94 -1.29
N ASP A 191 34.44 -5.99 -1.76
CA ASP A 191 33.87 -4.92 -2.57
C ASP A 191 33.71 -3.65 -1.73
N ARG A 192 34.01 -2.50 -2.35
CA ARG A 192 33.96 -1.20 -1.69
C ARG A 192 32.60 -0.57 -1.91
N VAL A 193 31.86 -0.37 -0.83
CA VAL A 193 30.57 0.36 -0.86
C VAL A 193 30.84 1.85 -0.68
N LEU A 194 30.44 2.64 -1.69
CA LEU A 194 30.48 4.10 -1.62
C LEU A 194 29.06 4.62 -1.38
N ARG A 195 28.87 5.37 -0.30
CA ARG A 195 27.62 6.11 -0.06
C ARG A 195 27.71 7.47 -0.74
N GLY A 196 26.60 7.92 -1.35
CA GLY A 196 26.49 9.26 -1.93
C GLY A 196 26.89 10.35 -0.94
N SER A 197 27.52 11.42 -1.45
CA SER A 197 27.90 12.60 -0.69
C SER A 197 27.15 13.83 -1.24
N GLN A 198 27.04 14.89 -0.44
CA GLN A 198 26.46 16.17 -0.89
C GLN A 198 27.32 16.86 -1.97
N ASN A 199 28.56 16.43 -2.15
CA ASN A 199 29.46 16.99 -3.16
C ASN A 199 29.34 16.21 -4.48
N THR A 200 29.17 16.93 -5.58
CA THR A 200 29.22 16.35 -6.93
C THR A 200 30.64 15.87 -7.24
N ARG A 201 30.77 14.59 -7.56
CA ARG A 201 32.06 13.97 -7.94
C ARG A 201 31.81 12.93 -9.03
N ALA A 202 32.73 12.85 -9.99
CA ALA A 202 32.78 11.73 -10.92
C ALA A 202 33.47 10.54 -10.23
N LEU A 203 32.85 9.37 -10.28
CA LEU A 203 33.36 8.14 -9.69
C LEU A 203 33.33 7.03 -10.73
N HIS A 204 34.39 6.24 -10.79
CA HIS A 204 34.41 4.97 -11.52
C HIS A 204 33.95 3.87 -10.56
N VAL A 205 32.86 3.20 -10.92
CA VAL A 205 32.24 2.14 -10.10
C VAL A 205 31.81 0.98 -10.97
N ASP A 206 31.83 -0.22 -10.41
CA ASP A 206 31.37 -1.43 -11.09
C ASP A 206 29.85 -1.61 -11.07
N TRP A 207 29.19 -1.08 -10.02
CA TRP A 207 27.76 -1.18 -9.79
C TRP A 207 27.17 0.13 -9.27
N ILE A 208 25.94 0.41 -9.65
CA ILE A 208 25.13 1.50 -9.10
C ILE A 208 23.90 0.89 -8.42
N VAL A 209 23.70 1.18 -7.14
CA VAL A 209 22.52 0.74 -6.39
C VAL A 209 21.65 1.95 -6.08
N ASN A 210 20.45 1.98 -6.67
CA ASN A 210 19.51 3.07 -6.48
C ASN A 210 18.93 3.06 -5.06
N SER A 211 19.54 3.85 -4.17
CA SER A 211 19.11 4.00 -2.78
C SER A 211 18.46 5.36 -2.52
N THR A 212 17.84 5.97 -3.56
CA THR A 212 17.20 7.29 -3.48
C THR A 212 15.85 7.29 -2.75
N GLY A 213 15.40 6.12 -2.29
CA GLY A 213 14.20 5.96 -1.47
C GLY A 213 12.95 5.64 -2.30
N MET A 214 11.79 5.93 -1.72
CA MET A 214 10.50 5.76 -2.38
C MET A 214 10.12 7.07 -3.07
N GLU A 215 9.47 6.97 -4.23
CA GLU A 215 8.86 8.14 -4.86
C GLU A 215 7.76 8.67 -3.92
N ARG A 216 7.56 9.98 -3.88
CA ARG A 216 6.36 10.53 -3.24
C ARG A 216 5.13 9.96 -3.96
N ALA A 217 4.00 9.86 -3.28
CA ALA A 217 2.80 9.17 -3.76
C ALA A 217 2.05 9.92 -4.88
N GLY A 218 2.78 10.57 -5.78
CA GLY A 218 2.25 11.27 -6.95
C GLY A 218 1.56 10.32 -7.92
N ILE A 219 0.84 10.86 -8.90
CA ILE A 219 -0.10 10.09 -9.72
C ILE A 219 0.61 9.16 -10.73
N GLY A 220 1.83 9.49 -11.17
CA GLY A 220 2.53 8.83 -12.28
C GLY A 220 3.04 7.40 -12.02
N HIS A 221 2.90 6.87 -10.79
CA HIS A 221 3.26 5.47 -10.51
C HIS A 221 2.13 4.48 -10.80
N SER A 222 0.92 4.96 -11.09
CA SER A 222 -0.26 4.10 -11.30
C SER A 222 -1.07 4.54 -12.53
N PRO A 223 -1.19 3.68 -13.56
CA PRO A 223 -2.03 3.95 -14.73
C PRO A 223 -3.48 4.30 -14.35
N LEU A 224 -4.01 3.68 -13.28
CA LEU A 224 -5.34 4.01 -12.77
C LEU A 224 -5.43 5.47 -12.30
N LEU A 225 -4.45 5.94 -11.51
CA LEU A 225 -4.47 7.31 -11.01
C LEU A 225 -4.30 8.30 -12.17
N GLU A 226 -3.45 7.99 -13.14
CA GLU A 226 -3.28 8.81 -14.35
C GLU A 226 -4.60 8.97 -15.11
N GLU A 227 -5.33 7.87 -15.30
CA GLU A 227 -6.62 7.88 -15.96
C GLU A 227 -7.70 8.60 -15.13
N MET A 228 -7.76 8.33 -13.82
CA MET A 228 -8.67 9.06 -12.92
C MET A 228 -8.40 10.56 -12.92
N ARG A 229 -7.12 10.98 -13.04
CA ARG A 229 -6.75 12.40 -13.18
C ARG A 229 -7.22 12.95 -14.52
N ARG A 230 -7.02 12.21 -15.62
CA ARG A 230 -7.48 12.59 -16.96
C ARG A 230 -9.00 12.81 -17.00
N LEU A 231 -9.75 12.01 -16.25
CA LEU A 231 -11.21 12.10 -16.12
C LEU A 231 -11.67 13.12 -15.05
N GLY A 232 -10.75 13.82 -14.37
CA GLY A 232 -11.07 14.77 -13.31
C GLY A 232 -11.62 14.16 -12.01
N LEU A 233 -11.54 12.83 -11.86
CA LEU A 233 -12.00 12.10 -10.67
C LEU A 233 -11.06 12.27 -9.48
N VAL A 234 -9.76 12.45 -9.73
CA VAL A 234 -8.77 12.82 -8.71
C VAL A 234 -8.00 14.04 -9.20
N GLN A 235 -7.49 14.82 -8.26
CA GLN A 235 -6.50 15.86 -8.55
C GLN A 235 -5.21 15.59 -7.77
N GLN A 236 -4.08 15.93 -8.38
CA GLN A 236 -2.79 15.88 -7.71
C GLN A 236 -2.68 17.07 -6.76
N ASP A 237 -2.07 16.84 -5.61
CA ASP A 237 -1.60 17.92 -4.75
C ASP A 237 -0.60 18.83 -5.51
N PRO A 238 -0.69 20.17 -5.40
CA PRO A 238 0.22 21.09 -6.10
C PRO A 238 1.71 20.87 -5.80
N LEU A 239 2.05 20.33 -4.61
CA LEU A 239 3.42 20.02 -4.21
C LEU A 239 3.82 18.58 -4.57
N GLY A 240 2.95 17.84 -5.28
CA GLY A 240 3.20 16.47 -5.71
C GLY A 240 3.26 15.46 -4.57
N LEU A 241 2.68 15.76 -3.40
CA LEU A 241 2.75 14.90 -2.22
C LEU A 241 1.84 13.66 -2.33
N GLY A 242 0.76 13.78 -3.09
CA GLY A 242 -0.26 12.75 -3.22
C GLY A 242 -1.44 13.23 -4.04
N ILE A 243 -2.62 12.69 -3.75
CA ILE A 243 -3.90 13.17 -4.27
C ILE A 243 -4.64 13.98 -3.20
N VAL A 244 -5.49 14.91 -3.61
CA VAL A 244 -6.21 15.77 -2.67
C VAL A 244 -7.41 15.03 -2.08
N VAL A 245 -7.46 14.97 -0.75
CA VAL A 245 -8.55 14.38 0.04
C VAL A 245 -9.02 15.34 1.13
N ASP A 246 -10.25 15.15 1.60
CA ASP A 246 -10.75 15.85 2.77
C ASP A 246 -10.27 15.22 4.10
N HIS A 247 -10.73 15.76 5.23
CA HIS A 247 -10.38 15.27 6.57
C HIS A 247 -10.90 13.85 6.89
N ARG A 248 -11.80 13.30 6.07
CA ARG A 248 -12.33 11.92 6.19
C ARG A 248 -11.73 10.99 5.13
N SER A 249 -10.66 11.43 4.48
CA SER A 249 -9.97 10.70 3.41
C SER A 249 -10.81 10.47 2.15
N ARG A 250 -11.87 11.26 1.92
CA ARG A 250 -12.67 11.24 0.68
C ARG A 250 -11.96 12.04 -0.41
N ILE A 251 -12.00 11.55 -1.63
CA ILE A 251 -11.36 12.22 -2.78
C ILE A 251 -12.05 13.55 -3.08
N ILE A 252 -11.24 14.58 -3.32
CA ILE A 252 -11.70 15.86 -3.87
C ILE A 252 -11.39 15.85 -5.38
N LYS A 253 -12.44 15.93 -6.20
CA LYS A 253 -12.37 15.96 -7.66
C LYS A 253 -11.72 17.24 -8.18
N ALA A 254 -11.37 17.26 -9.46
CA ALA A 254 -10.77 18.43 -10.10
C ALA A 254 -11.67 19.68 -10.09
N ASN A 255 -12.98 19.50 -10.01
CA ASN A 255 -13.96 20.60 -9.89
C ASN A 255 -14.19 21.05 -8.43
N GLY A 256 -13.43 20.54 -7.47
CA GLY A 256 -13.54 20.88 -6.05
C GLY A 256 -14.64 20.14 -5.28
N THR A 257 -15.46 19.30 -5.94
CA THR A 257 -16.48 18.53 -5.24
C THR A 257 -15.91 17.28 -4.59
N VAL A 258 -16.47 16.90 -3.44
CA VAL A 258 -16.09 15.67 -2.74
C VAL A 258 -16.83 14.49 -3.38
N ASP A 259 -16.12 13.42 -3.74
CA ASP A 259 -16.77 12.14 -4.00
C ASP A 259 -16.96 11.39 -2.68
N ASP A 260 -18.21 11.13 -2.33
CA ASP A 260 -18.53 10.49 -1.06
C ASP A 260 -18.38 8.96 -1.10
N ARG A 261 -18.14 8.38 -2.28
CA ARG A 261 -17.94 6.93 -2.47
C ARG A 261 -16.48 6.54 -2.63
N ILE A 262 -15.60 7.46 -2.99
CA ILE A 262 -14.19 7.17 -3.25
C ILE A 262 -13.31 7.75 -2.13
N TYR A 263 -12.58 6.86 -1.47
CA TYR A 263 -11.64 7.16 -0.41
C TYR A 263 -10.22 6.80 -0.84
N ALA A 264 -9.22 7.35 -0.15
CA ALA A 264 -7.83 6.91 -0.28
C ALA A 264 -7.22 6.67 1.11
N VAL A 265 -6.32 5.68 1.21
CA VAL A 265 -5.67 5.32 2.48
C VAL A 265 -4.18 5.08 2.26
N GLY A 266 -3.36 5.56 3.21
CA GLY A 266 -1.91 5.49 3.18
C GLY A 266 -1.28 6.66 2.45
N ALA A 267 -0.05 6.45 1.97
CA ALA A 267 0.82 7.50 1.46
C ALA A 267 0.19 8.40 0.37
N LEU A 268 -0.80 7.91 -0.39
CA LEU A 268 -1.57 8.73 -1.35
C LEU A 268 -2.21 9.98 -0.72
N THR A 269 -2.49 9.96 0.59
CA THR A 269 -3.16 11.04 1.29
C THR A 269 -2.19 11.99 2.02
N ALA A 270 -0.89 11.93 1.71
CA ALA A 270 0.13 12.77 2.34
C ALA A 270 -0.07 14.28 2.11
N SER A 271 -0.86 14.67 1.11
CA SER A 271 -1.32 16.05 0.88
C SER A 271 -2.11 16.62 2.06
N ARG A 272 -2.83 15.75 2.79
CA ARG A 272 -3.70 16.14 3.90
C ARG A 272 -3.19 15.65 5.25
N PHE A 273 -2.77 14.40 5.33
CA PHE A 273 -2.32 13.75 6.56
C PHE A 273 -0.80 13.63 6.52
N TRP A 274 -0.10 14.75 6.62
CA TRP A 274 1.36 14.80 6.59
C TRP A 274 2.02 13.61 7.34
N GLU A 275 3.08 13.03 6.77
CA GLU A 275 3.78 11.84 7.31
C GLU A 275 2.98 10.52 7.40
N ILE A 276 1.88 10.36 6.64
CA ILE A 276 1.09 9.10 6.60
C ILE A 276 1.74 7.94 5.82
N THR A 277 2.88 7.47 6.33
CA THR A 277 3.66 6.36 5.74
C THR A 277 3.85 5.19 6.69
N ALA A 278 3.65 5.40 8.00
CA ALA A 278 3.88 4.41 9.03
C ALA A 278 2.59 3.70 9.46
N VAL A 279 2.75 2.49 9.99
CA VAL A 279 1.65 1.66 10.52
C VAL A 279 0.76 2.38 11.54
N PRO A 280 1.29 3.12 12.54
CA PRO A 280 0.47 3.75 13.57
C PRO A 280 -0.57 4.73 13.03
N ASP A 281 -0.27 5.39 11.92
CA ASP A 281 -1.14 6.41 11.32
C ASP A 281 -2.11 5.77 10.33
N ILE A 282 -1.60 4.89 9.46
CA ILE A 282 -2.40 4.18 8.46
C ILE A 282 -3.46 3.28 9.11
N ARG A 283 -3.16 2.64 10.25
CA ARG A 283 -4.16 1.79 10.95
C ARG A 283 -5.36 2.59 11.45
N ARG A 284 -5.16 3.83 11.90
CA ARG A 284 -6.24 4.72 12.36
C ARG A 284 -7.07 5.17 11.18
N GLN A 285 -6.42 5.65 10.13
CA GLN A 285 -7.09 6.06 8.88
C GLN A 285 -7.92 4.92 8.28
N ALA A 286 -7.37 3.70 8.23
CA ALA A 286 -8.09 2.53 7.73
C ALA A 286 -9.33 2.20 8.57
N ALA A 287 -9.23 2.31 9.91
CA ALA A 287 -10.35 2.09 10.81
C ALA A 287 -11.44 3.15 10.64
N GLU A 288 -11.07 4.42 10.50
CA GLU A 288 -12.00 5.55 10.28
C GLU A 288 -12.76 5.39 8.95
N VAL A 289 -12.03 5.16 7.85
CA VAL A 289 -12.63 4.95 6.52
C VAL A 289 -13.58 3.75 6.50
N ALA A 290 -13.19 2.62 7.10
CA ALA A 290 -14.08 1.47 7.20
C ALA A 290 -15.33 1.75 8.04
N GLY A 291 -15.22 2.62 9.07
CA GLY A 291 -16.37 3.06 9.87
C GLY A 291 -17.35 3.94 9.09
N GLU A 292 -16.84 4.91 8.34
CA GLU A 292 -17.64 5.76 7.45
C GLU A 292 -18.39 4.92 6.39
N ILE A 293 -17.72 3.91 5.83
CA ILE A 293 -18.33 3.00 4.85
C ILE A 293 -19.39 2.12 5.52
N ALA A 294 -19.09 1.54 6.69
CA ALA A 294 -20.05 0.70 7.43
C ALA A 294 -21.33 1.46 7.83
N ALA A 295 -21.22 2.73 8.21
CA ALA A 295 -22.38 3.57 8.56
C ALA A 295 -23.41 3.71 7.41
N ARG A 296 -22.96 3.55 6.16
CA ARG A 296 -23.84 3.61 4.97
C ARG A 296 -24.60 2.31 4.70
N PHE A 297 -24.26 1.21 5.37
CA PHE A 297 -25.04 -0.03 5.29
C PHE A 297 -26.25 -0.02 6.22
N SER A 298 -26.29 0.91 7.18
CA SER A 298 -27.39 1.05 8.15
C SER A 298 -28.49 2.01 7.70
N THR A 299 -28.32 2.66 6.54
CA THR A 299 -29.25 3.57 5.88
C THR A 299 -29.76 2.97 4.58
#